data_AF-A0A817VSU6-F1
#
_entry.id   AF-A0A817VSU6-F1
#
_cell.length_a   1.000
_cell.length_b   1.000
_cell.length_c   1.000
_cell.angle_alpha   90.00
_cell.angle_beta   90.00
_cell.angle_gamma   90.00
#
_symmetry.space_group_name_H-M   'P 1'
#
loop_
_entity.id
_entity.type
_entity.pdbx_description
1 polymer ?
#
loop_
_entity_poly.entity_id
_entity_poly.type
_entity_poly.pdbx_seq_one_letter_code
_entity_poly.pdbx_strand_id
1 'polypeptide(L)'
;MDSIIQSIVIRIKKLIGNVNCRTIKFKGRIHTDHNHTTILLENNDHNHPASAVNNEVRLFQDKLRSRAVTTTESTQHIMDNCLNNVSDQMVARLPNLKYIKRNIQRQRQKKKDLPQIIHDKNFTMVPISLIMKIRNDTFLQFDSGPRDHRLIIFSSPEKLKILKETEEILIDGTFKVTPVIFTQLYTIPGVYQNCVFPLVFALLSDKQQ
;
A
#
# COMPACT_ATOMS: atom_id res chain seq x y z
N MET A 1 50.33 5.93 16.66
CA MET A 1 49.75 4.61 16.34
C MET A 1 48.28 4.49 16.74
N ASP A 2 47.83 5.12 17.83
CA ASP A 2 46.45 4.98 18.33
C ASP A 2 45.34 5.55 17.42
N SER A 3 45.60 6.59 16.62
CA SER A 3 44.60 7.21 15.73
C SER A 3 44.16 6.27 14.59
N ILE A 4 45.09 5.46 14.07
CA ILE A 4 44.81 4.51 12.98
C ILE A 4 44.02 3.31 13.52
N ILE A 5 44.37 2.80 14.70
CA ILE A 5 43.64 1.72 15.36
C ILE A 5 42.22 2.17 15.74
N GLN A 6 42.04 3.39 16.27
CA GLN A 6 40.72 3.98 16.54
C GLN A 6 39.88 4.12 15.26
N SER A 7 40.47 4.60 14.17
CA SER A 7 39.82 4.73 12.85
C SER A 7 39.40 3.36 12.27
N ILE A 8 40.26 2.34 12.40
CA ILE A 8 39.97 0.96 11.98
C ILE A 8 38.86 0.35 12.85
N VAL A 9 38.88 0.54 14.17
CA VAL A 9 37.83 0.06 15.08
C VAL A 9 36.48 0.72 14.78
N ILE A 10 36.45 2.02 14.46
CA ILE A 10 35.23 2.73 14.05
C ILE A 10 34.72 2.22 12.69
N ARG A 11 35.62 1.89 11.75
CA ARG A 11 35.28 1.38 10.42
C ARG A 11 34.80 -0.07 10.45
N ILE A 12 35.39 -0.91 11.31
CA ILE A 12 34.92 -2.27 11.63
C ILE A 12 33.54 -2.21 12.30
N LYS A 13 33.33 -1.32 13.28
CA LYS A 13 32.01 -1.10 13.92
C LYS A 13 30.92 -0.61 12.96
N LYS A 14 31.28 -0.01 11.81
CA LYS A 14 30.35 0.40 10.74
C LYS A 14 29.98 -0.72 9.77
N LEU A 15 30.81 -1.75 9.63
CA LEU A 15 30.60 -2.90 8.74
C LEU A 15 29.88 -4.06 9.43
N ILE A 16 29.90 -4.07 10.76
CA ILE A 16 29.24 -5.07 11.59
C ILE A 16 27.76 -4.72 11.74
N GLY A 17 26.88 -5.61 11.31
CA GLY A 17 25.45 -5.51 11.58
C GLY A 17 25.19 -5.66 13.08
N ASN A 18 24.55 -4.65 13.69
CA ASN A 18 24.16 -4.70 15.09
C ASN A 18 22.74 -5.29 15.22
N VAL A 19 22.63 -6.46 15.85
CA VAL A 19 21.34 -7.04 16.21
C VAL A 19 21.10 -6.82 17.70
N ASN A 20 20.10 -6.00 18.04
CA ASN A 20 19.69 -5.72 19.42
C ASN A 20 18.46 -6.54 19.79
N CYS A 21 18.45 -7.14 20.99
CA CYS A 21 17.24 -7.68 21.60
C CYS A 21 16.35 -6.52 22.09
N ARG A 22 15.07 -6.48 21.68
CA ARG A 22 14.23 -5.25 21.67
C ARG A 22 13.29 -5.06 22.86
N THR A 23 13.51 -5.74 23.98
CA THR A 23 12.72 -5.50 25.20
C THR A 23 13.46 -4.48 26.10
N ILE A 24 12.73 -3.73 26.91
CA ILE A 24 13.16 -2.48 27.58
C ILE A 24 14.48 -2.64 28.36
N LYS A 25 15.49 -1.81 28.03
CA LYS A 25 16.83 -1.67 28.66
C LYS A 25 17.64 -2.98 28.80
N PHE A 26 18.18 -3.53 27.70
CA PHE A 26 19.11 -4.66 27.74
C PHE A 26 20.49 -4.39 27.11
N LYS A 27 21.52 -5.06 27.66
CA LYS A 27 22.95 -4.94 27.28
C LYS A 27 23.40 -6.00 26.26
N GLY A 28 22.63 -7.08 26.08
CA GLY A 28 22.93 -8.14 25.12
C GLY A 28 23.03 -7.62 23.68
N ARG A 29 24.12 -7.97 22.99
CA ARG A 29 24.46 -7.49 21.65
C ARG A 29 25.17 -8.57 20.86
N ILE A 30 24.76 -8.74 19.62
CA ILE A 30 25.46 -9.62 18.68
C ILE A 30 25.90 -8.77 17.48
N HIS A 31 27.15 -8.94 17.15
CA HIS A 31 27.86 -8.35 16.04
C HIS A 31 28.13 -9.47 15.05
N THR A 32 27.61 -9.36 13.83
CA THR A 32 27.85 -10.33 12.78
C THR A 32 28.66 -9.73 11.64
N ASP A 33 29.20 -10.59 10.79
CA ASP A 33 29.69 -10.18 9.47
C ASP A 33 28.56 -9.55 8.63
N HIS A 34 28.93 -8.95 7.50
CA HIS A 34 28.00 -8.27 6.61
C HIS A 34 26.88 -9.20 6.09
N ASN A 35 27.18 -10.49 5.96
CA ASN A 35 26.25 -11.50 5.46
C ASN A 35 25.41 -12.15 6.56
N HIS A 36 25.59 -11.74 7.83
CA HIS A 36 24.95 -12.34 8.99
C HIS A 36 25.18 -13.87 9.12
N THR A 37 26.28 -14.37 8.56
CA THR A 37 26.66 -15.78 8.55
C THR A 37 27.55 -16.17 9.71
N THR A 38 28.34 -15.21 10.22
CA THR A 38 29.31 -15.45 11.28
C THR A 38 29.13 -14.45 12.40
N ILE A 39 29.17 -14.92 13.66
CA ILE A 39 29.19 -14.06 14.84
C ILE A 39 30.63 -13.59 15.07
N LEU A 40 30.82 -12.28 15.05
CA LEU A 40 32.11 -11.61 15.25
C LEU A 40 32.32 -11.18 16.70
N LEU A 41 31.24 -10.82 17.41
CA LEU A 41 31.29 -10.47 18.83
C LEU A 41 29.91 -10.70 19.44
N GLU A 42 29.88 -11.31 20.63
CA GLU A 42 28.65 -11.59 21.35
C GLU A 42 28.78 -11.11 22.80
N ASN A 43 27.79 -10.35 23.24
CA ASN A 43 27.50 -10.10 24.63
C ASN A 43 26.18 -10.78 24.97
N ASN A 44 26.23 -11.84 25.77
CA ASN A 44 25.09 -12.69 26.11
C ASN A 44 24.38 -12.27 27.41
N ASP A 45 24.62 -11.05 27.92
CA ASP A 45 23.92 -10.49 29.07
C ASP A 45 22.43 -10.25 28.76
N HIS A 46 21.65 -11.31 28.90
CA HIS A 46 20.19 -11.32 28.82
C HIS A 46 19.60 -11.43 30.22
N ASN A 47 18.75 -10.48 30.60
CA ASN A 47 17.99 -10.56 31.86
C ASN A 47 16.65 -11.32 31.69
N HIS A 48 16.55 -12.14 30.64
CA HIS A 48 15.38 -12.95 30.37
C HIS A 48 15.81 -14.23 29.66
N PRO A 49 15.09 -15.34 29.86
CA PRO A 49 15.33 -16.55 29.10
C PRO A 49 14.95 -16.36 27.63
N ALA A 50 15.56 -17.18 26.76
CA ALA A 50 15.10 -17.31 25.39
C ALA A 50 13.65 -17.80 25.36
N SER A 51 12.86 -17.29 24.41
CA SER A 51 11.44 -17.64 24.30
C SER A 51 11.10 -18.02 22.87
N ALA A 52 11.08 -19.34 22.60
CA ALA A 52 10.70 -19.90 21.29
C ALA A 52 9.35 -19.35 20.81
N VAL A 53 8.34 -19.29 21.69
CA VAL A 53 7.00 -18.77 21.37
C VAL A 53 7.02 -17.31 20.89
N ASN A 54 7.91 -16.47 21.43
CA ASN A 54 8.00 -15.07 21.02
C ASN A 54 8.65 -14.94 19.63
N ASN A 55 9.60 -15.83 19.33
CA ASN A 55 10.20 -15.93 17.99
C ASN A 55 9.16 -16.40 16.98
N GLU A 56 8.35 -17.40 17.32
CA GLU A 56 7.25 -17.89 16.49
C GLU A 56 6.21 -16.79 16.22
N VAL A 57 5.79 -16.05 17.25
CA VAL A 57 4.86 -14.91 17.10
C VAL A 57 5.44 -13.86 16.16
N ARG A 58 6.76 -13.62 16.21
CA ARG A 58 7.42 -12.66 15.33
C ARG A 58 7.48 -13.16 13.89
N LEU A 59 7.88 -14.42 13.68
CA LEU A 59 7.88 -15.04 12.35
C LEU A 59 6.48 -15.03 11.72
N PHE A 60 5.45 -15.28 12.54
CA PHE A 60 4.06 -15.18 12.13
C PHE A 60 3.69 -13.76 11.68
N GLN A 61 4.04 -12.73 12.46
CA GLN A 61 3.79 -11.34 12.06
C GLN A 61 4.55 -10.95 10.79
N ASP A 62 5.79 -11.41 10.62
CA ASP A 62 6.58 -11.12 9.43
C ASP A 62 6.00 -11.82 8.19
N LYS A 63 5.49 -13.05 8.33
CA LYS A 63 4.72 -13.76 7.29
C LYS A 63 3.47 -12.98 6.87
N LEU A 64 2.70 -12.46 7.84
CA LEU A 64 1.54 -11.61 7.56
C LEU A 64 1.91 -10.35 6.78
N ARG A 65 2.98 -9.66 7.19
CA ARG A 65 3.46 -8.44 6.49
C ARG A 65 3.92 -8.77 5.08
N SER A 66 4.67 -9.85 4.90
CA SER A 66 5.13 -10.30 3.57
C SER A 66 3.93 -10.59 2.66
N ARG A 67 2.98 -11.41 3.11
CA ARG A 67 1.78 -11.77 2.32
C ARG A 67 0.89 -10.56 2.02
N ALA A 68 0.78 -9.62 2.97
CA ALA A 68 0.06 -8.37 2.75
C ALA A 68 0.58 -7.58 1.55
N VAL A 69 1.89 -7.62 1.32
CA VAL A 69 2.61 -6.88 0.29
C VAL A 69 2.71 -7.66 -1.02
N THR A 70 2.73 -8.99 -0.99
CA THR A 70 2.92 -9.84 -2.18
C THR A 70 1.63 -10.33 -2.82
N THR A 71 0.49 -10.26 -2.14
CA THR A 71 -0.79 -10.82 -2.61
C THR A 71 -1.93 -9.78 -2.64
N THR A 72 -2.97 -10.08 -3.42
CA THR A 72 -4.21 -9.27 -3.54
C THR A 72 -5.36 -9.78 -2.67
N GLU A 73 -5.15 -10.85 -1.90
CA GLU A 73 -6.16 -11.49 -1.02
C GLU A 73 -6.81 -10.48 -0.06
N SER A 74 -8.03 -10.71 0.41
CA SER A 74 -8.62 -9.82 1.43
C SER A 74 -7.85 -9.89 2.75
N THR A 75 -7.91 -8.83 3.57
CA THR A 75 -7.28 -8.85 4.91
C THR A 75 -7.81 -10.00 5.77
N GLN A 76 -9.09 -10.33 5.63
CA GLN A 76 -9.71 -11.43 6.34
C GLN A 76 -9.13 -12.77 5.88
N HIS A 77 -9.03 -13.00 4.57
CA HIS A 77 -8.44 -14.22 4.01
C HIS A 77 -6.97 -14.41 4.40
N ILE A 78 -6.18 -13.34 4.46
CA ILE A 78 -4.80 -13.40 4.95
C ILE A 78 -4.76 -13.82 6.42
N MET A 79 -5.65 -13.30 7.25
CA MET A 79 -5.71 -13.69 8.65
C MET A 79 -6.14 -15.14 8.80
N ASP A 80 -7.22 -15.57 8.14
CA ASP A 80 -7.78 -16.91 8.29
C ASP A 80 -6.73 -17.96 7.88
N ASN A 81 -6.08 -17.77 6.73
CA ASN A 81 -5.01 -18.66 6.27
C ASN A 81 -3.82 -18.75 7.22
N CYS A 82 -3.49 -17.65 7.90
CA CYS A 82 -2.34 -17.65 8.80
C CYS A 82 -2.72 -18.18 10.19
N LEU A 83 -3.93 -17.89 10.68
CA LEU A 83 -4.41 -18.29 12.00
C LEU A 83 -4.72 -19.79 12.11
N ASN A 84 -5.06 -20.45 11.00
CA ASN A 84 -5.39 -21.87 10.97
C ASN A 84 -4.25 -22.81 11.44
N ASN A 85 -3.01 -22.34 11.55
CA ASN A 85 -1.85 -23.14 11.94
C ASN A 85 -1.11 -22.57 13.15
N VAL A 86 -1.81 -21.87 14.05
CA VAL A 86 -1.21 -21.23 15.24
C VAL A 86 -1.48 -22.07 16.48
N SER A 87 -0.45 -22.31 17.29
CA SER A 87 -0.59 -23.04 18.56
C SER A 87 -1.29 -22.19 19.64
N ASP A 88 -1.95 -22.83 20.61
CA ASP A 88 -2.64 -22.12 21.71
C ASP A 88 -1.68 -21.21 22.50
N GLN A 89 -0.43 -21.65 22.67
CA GLN A 89 0.62 -20.87 23.33
C GLN A 89 0.96 -19.59 22.56
N MET A 90 0.96 -19.66 21.23
CA MET A 90 1.13 -18.48 20.39
C MET A 90 -0.10 -17.56 20.46
N VAL A 91 -1.32 -18.12 20.43
CA VAL A 91 -2.57 -17.33 20.50
C VAL A 91 -2.58 -16.45 21.75
N ALA A 92 -2.16 -16.98 22.91
CA ALA A 92 -2.06 -16.24 24.16
C ALA A 92 -1.08 -15.05 24.11
N ARG A 93 -0.12 -15.07 23.18
CA ARG A 93 0.91 -14.03 23.01
C ARG A 93 0.72 -13.18 21.76
N LEU A 94 -0.31 -13.46 20.95
CA LEU A 94 -0.61 -12.66 19.79
C LEU A 94 -1.09 -11.26 20.22
N PRO A 95 -0.69 -10.21 19.48
CA PRO A 95 -1.30 -8.90 19.67
C PRO A 95 -2.78 -8.96 19.27
N ASN A 96 -3.55 -8.00 19.77
CA ASN A 96 -4.98 -7.90 19.47
C ASN A 96 -5.26 -8.03 17.96
N LEU A 97 -6.24 -8.86 17.58
CA LEU A 97 -6.61 -9.10 16.19
C LEU A 97 -6.92 -7.80 15.42
N LYS A 98 -7.53 -6.80 16.07
CA LYS A 98 -7.75 -5.47 15.46
C LYS A 98 -6.44 -4.79 15.06
N TYR A 99 -5.40 -4.93 15.89
CA TYR A 99 -4.06 -4.41 15.59
C TYR A 99 -3.41 -5.16 14.43
N ILE A 100 -3.55 -6.48 14.38
CA ILE A 100 -3.03 -7.30 13.27
C ILE A 100 -3.68 -6.87 11.94
N LYS A 101 -5.02 -6.78 11.89
CA LYS A 101 -5.75 -6.27 10.71
C LYS A 101 -5.23 -4.91 10.27
N ARG A 102 -5.09 -3.97 11.22
CA ARG A 102 -4.59 -2.63 10.94
C ARG A 102 -3.15 -2.63 10.42
N ASN A 103 -2.30 -3.53 10.92
CA ASN A 103 -0.93 -3.67 10.43
C ASN A 103 -0.90 -4.13 8.98
N ILE A 104 -1.67 -5.17 8.63
CA ILE A 104 -1.82 -5.68 7.25
C ILE A 104 -2.24 -4.55 6.30
N GLN A 105 -3.27 -3.79 6.67
CA GLN A 105 -3.75 -2.67 5.88
C GLN A 105 -2.69 -1.57 5.70
N ARG A 106 -1.96 -1.23 6.77
CA ARG A 106 -0.85 -0.25 6.70
C ARG A 106 0.28 -0.71 5.79
N GLN A 107 0.70 -1.97 5.84
CA GLN A 107 1.73 -2.49 4.94
C GLN A 107 1.30 -2.40 3.48
N ARG A 108 0.03 -2.72 3.20
CA ARG A 108 -0.55 -2.54 1.88
C ARG A 108 -0.52 -1.11 1.42
N GLN A 109 -0.95 -0.17 2.25
CA GLN A 109 -0.92 1.26 1.91
C GLN A 109 0.50 1.76 1.63
N LYS A 110 1.52 1.23 2.32
CA LYS A 110 2.92 1.59 2.07
C LYS A 110 3.48 1.07 0.75
N LYS A 111 3.07 -0.14 0.33
CA LYS A 111 3.57 -0.75 -0.92
C LYS A 111 2.69 -0.49 -2.13
N LYS A 112 1.44 -0.09 -1.90
CA LYS A 112 0.59 0.38 -2.99
C LYS A 112 1.29 1.65 -3.48
N ASP A 113 1.98 1.55 -4.61
CA ASP A 113 2.43 2.68 -5.43
C ASP A 113 1.18 3.41 -5.95
N LEU A 114 0.31 3.81 -5.03
CA LEU A 114 -0.73 4.76 -5.30
C LEU A 114 0.01 6.02 -5.69
N PRO A 115 -0.31 6.60 -6.85
CA PRO A 115 0.16 7.94 -7.14
C PRO A 115 -0.17 8.79 -5.91
N GLN A 116 0.82 9.55 -5.43
CA GLN A 116 0.58 10.52 -4.36
C GLN A 116 -0.67 11.30 -4.74
N ILE A 117 -1.57 11.48 -3.77
CA ILE A 117 -2.75 12.31 -3.99
C ILE A 117 -2.20 13.65 -4.44
N ILE A 118 -2.47 13.99 -5.70
CA ILE A 118 -2.09 15.29 -6.23
C ILE A 118 -2.91 16.29 -5.41
N HIS A 119 -2.26 17.24 -4.76
CA HIS A 119 -2.95 18.28 -3.99
C HIS A 119 -3.03 19.60 -4.77
N ASP A 120 -2.38 19.66 -5.93
CA ASP A 120 -2.36 20.82 -6.81
C ASP A 120 -3.55 20.77 -7.80
N LYS A 121 -4.40 21.80 -7.76
CA LYS A 121 -5.51 21.97 -8.71
C LYS A 121 -5.03 22.28 -10.12
N ASN A 122 -3.83 22.83 -10.26
CA ASN A 122 -3.21 23.20 -11.54
C ASN A 122 -2.29 22.11 -12.09
N PHE A 123 -2.43 20.87 -11.60
CA PHE A 123 -1.56 19.78 -12.02
C PHE A 123 -1.58 19.63 -13.54
N THR A 124 -0.40 19.77 -14.15
CA THR A 124 -0.30 19.94 -15.60
C THR A 124 -0.44 18.62 -16.34
N MET A 125 -0.17 17.49 -15.67
CA MET A 125 -0.10 16.17 -16.30
C MET A 125 -0.89 15.14 -15.49
N VAL A 126 -1.91 14.53 -16.11
CA VAL A 126 -2.52 13.30 -15.59
C VAL A 126 -1.42 12.22 -15.62
N PRO A 127 -1.11 11.56 -14.49
CA PRO A 127 -0.10 10.49 -14.47
C PRO A 127 -0.32 9.50 -15.61
N ILE A 128 0.75 9.12 -16.32
CA ILE A 128 0.72 8.13 -17.42
C ILE A 128 0.09 6.81 -16.97
N SER A 129 0.18 6.50 -15.67
CA SER A 129 -0.49 5.36 -15.05
C SER A 129 -2.03 5.43 -15.09
N LEU A 130 -2.65 6.61 -15.18
CA LEU A 130 -4.10 6.78 -15.38
C LEU A 130 -4.50 6.82 -16.86
N ILE A 131 -3.54 7.07 -17.76
CA ILE A 131 -3.66 6.84 -19.20
C ILE A 131 -3.64 5.32 -19.50
N MET A 132 -3.36 4.48 -18.49
CA MET A 132 -3.14 3.05 -18.66
C MET A 132 -4.24 2.39 -19.47
N LYS A 133 -3.75 1.82 -20.56
CA LYS A 133 -4.45 0.92 -21.45
C LYS A 133 -4.88 -0.32 -20.69
N ILE A 134 -6.14 -0.39 -20.23
CA ILE A 134 -6.72 -1.68 -19.87
C ILE A 134 -6.95 -2.41 -21.20
N ARG A 135 -6.24 -3.54 -21.43
CA ARG A 135 -6.34 -4.33 -22.67
C ARG A 135 -5.98 -3.59 -23.96
N ASN A 136 -4.98 -2.70 -23.91
CA ASN A 136 -4.50 -1.91 -25.05
C ASN A 136 -5.40 -0.71 -25.47
N ASP A 137 -6.55 -0.50 -24.81
CA ASP A 137 -7.47 0.61 -25.10
C ASP A 137 -7.28 1.80 -24.16
N THR A 138 -7.18 3.00 -24.72
CA THR A 138 -7.07 4.26 -23.97
C THR A 138 -8.36 4.47 -23.16
N PHE A 139 -8.25 4.62 -21.84
CA PHE A 139 -9.40 4.87 -20.97
C PHE A 139 -9.68 6.36 -20.76
N LEU A 140 -8.64 7.20 -20.84
CA LEU A 140 -8.79 8.65 -20.84
C LEU A 140 -9.19 9.12 -22.24
N GLN A 141 -10.41 9.64 -22.40
CA GLN A 141 -10.96 10.05 -23.70
C GLN A 141 -10.87 11.55 -23.92
N PHE A 142 -10.93 12.34 -22.85
CA PHE A 142 -10.87 13.80 -22.95
C PHE A 142 -10.27 14.41 -21.69
N ASP A 143 -9.48 15.45 -21.88
CA ASP A 143 -8.97 16.32 -20.81
C ASP A 143 -8.89 17.74 -21.36
N SER A 144 -9.65 18.66 -20.78
CA SER A 144 -9.63 20.08 -21.18
C SER A 144 -8.33 20.81 -20.79
N GLY A 145 -7.45 20.15 -20.03
CA GLY A 145 -6.20 20.71 -19.52
C GLY A 145 -6.35 21.52 -18.24
N PRO A 146 -5.22 21.99 -17.67
CA PRO A 146 -5.19 22.75 -16.42
C PRO A 146 -5.75 24.16 -16.63
N ARG A 147 -7.07 24.32 -16.45
CA ARG A 147 -7.82 25.58 -16.46
C ARG A 147 -8.82 25.56 -15.30
N ASP A 148 -9.38 26.72 -14.95
CA ASP A 148 -10.31 26.89 -13.81
C ASP A 148 -11.61 26.06 -13.86
N HIS A 149 -11.83 25.29 -14.93
CA HIS A 149 -12.99 24.40 -15.11
C HIS A 149 -12.58 23.11 -15.82
N ARG A 150 -11.47 22.50 -15.38
CA ARG A 150 -10.98 21.25 -15.95
C ARG A 150 -12.03 20.15 -15.90
N LEU A 151 -12.33 19.60 -17.07
CA LEU A 151 -13.18 18.43 -17.32
C LEU A 151 -12.30 17.30 -17.82
N ILE A 152 -12.35 16.17 -17.12
CA ILE A 152 -11.66 14.94 -17.53
C ILE A 152 -12.69 13.83 -17.72
N ILE A 153 -12.71 13.22 -18.90
CA ILE A 153 -13.65 12.16 -19.26
C ILE A 153 -12.92 10.84 -19.43
N PHE A 154 -13.39 9.83 -18.69
CA PHE A 154 -12.93 8.46 -18.79
C PHE A 154 -14.03 7.57 -19.36
N SER A 155 -13.69 6.82 -20.41
CA SER A 155 -14.53 5.80 -21.02
C SER A 155 -13.70 4.89 -21.93
N SER A 156 -14.29 3.81 -22.44
CA SER A 156 -13.68 3.04 -23.52
C SER A 156 -14.34 3.38 -24.86
N PRO A 157 -13.64 3.22 -26.00
CA PRO A 157 -14.25 3.47 -27.32
C PRO A 157 -15.54 2.67 -27.56
N GLU A 158 -15.59 1.44 -27.06
CA GLU A 158 -16.79 0.59 -27.11
C GLU A 158 -17.96 1.17 -26.31
N LYS A 159 -17.70 1.65 -25.08
CA LYS A 159 -18.72 2.28 -24.24
C LYS A 159 -19.25 3.57 -24.84
N LEU A 160 -18.40 4.34 -25.53
CA LEU A 160 -18.83 5.54 -26.26
C LEU A 160 -19.74 5.21 -27.45
N LYS A 161 -19.51 4.08 -28.14
CA LYS A 161 -20.42 3.60 -29.19
C LYS A 161 -21.79 3.26 -28.62
N ILE A 162 -21.82 2.50 -27.51
CA ILE A 162 -23.07 2.16 -26.80
C ILE A 162 -23.79 3.44 -26.37
N LEU A 163 -23.07 4.41 -25.79
CA LEU A 163 -23.66 5.68 -25.36
C LEU A 163 -24.30 6.44 -26.52
N LYS A 164 -23.66 6.43 -27.71
CA LYS A 164 -24.20 7.07 -28.92
C LYS A 164 -25.49 6.42 -29.42
N GLU A 165 -25.66 5.13 -29.18
CA GLU A 165 -26.84 4.34 -29.58
C GLU A 165 -27.95 4.37 -28.52
N THR A 166 -27.68 4.93 -27.33
CA THR A 166 -28.66 4.98 -26.24
C THR A 166 -29.56 6.21 -26.40
N GLU A 167 -30.89 6.02 -26.33
CA GLU A 167 -31.88 7.11 -26.46
C GLU A 167 -32.02 7.94 -25.18
N GLU A 168 -31.89 7.29 -24.01
CA GLU A 168 -32.02 7.94 -22.70
C GLU A 168 -30.71 7.87 -21.92
N ILE A 169 -30.27 9.03 -21.43
CA ILE A 169 -29.07 9.14 -20.62
C ILE A 169 -29.47 9.63 -19.23
N LEU A 170 -29.11 8.84 -18.22
CA LEU A 170 -29.17 9.26 -16.82
C LEU A 170 -27.79 9.76 -16.40
N ILE A 171 -27.75 10.76 -15.53
CA ILE A 171 -26.51 11.34 -15.03
C ILE A 171 -26.61 11.38 -13.51
N ASP A 172 -25.71 10.68 -12.83
CA ASP A 172 -25.59 10.71 -11.37
C ASP A 172 -24.30 11.42 -10.96
N GLY A 173 -24.44 12.47 -10.15
CA GLY A 173 -23.33 13.29 -9.69
C GLY A 173 -23.04 13.03 -8.21
N THR A 174 -21.89 12.44 -7.90
CA THR A 174 -21.47 12.18 -6.53
C THR A 174 -20.35 13.12 -6.09
N PHE A 175 -20.52 13.74 -4.92
CA PHE A 175 -19.51 14.57 -4.25
C PHE A 175 -18.67 13.78 -3.23
N LYS A 176 -19.21 12.68 -2.68
CA LYS A 176 -18.63 12.00 -1.50
C LYS A 176 -17.37 11.19 -1.79
N VAL A 177 -17.20 10.72 -3.02
CA VAL A 177 -16.06 9.85 -3.41
C VAL A 177 -15.04 10.56 -4.30
N THR A 178 -15.15 11.88 -4.45
CA THR A 178 -14.31 12.66 -5.36
C THR A 178 -12.97 13.03 -4.71
N PRO A 179 -11.83 12.88 -5.42
CA PRO A 179 -10.54 13.37 -4.92
C PRO A 179 -10.58 14.86 -4.63
N VAL A 180 -9.83 15.35 -3.63
CA VAL A 180 -9.84 16.76 -3.14
C VAL A 180 -9.64 17.82 -4.25
N ILE A 181 -9.01 17.43 -5.35
CA ILE A 181 -8.72 18.29 -6.51
C ILE A 181 -9.97 18.55 -7.36
N PHE A 182 -10.91 17.61 -7.37
CA PHE A 182 -12.12 17.67 -8.16
C PHE A 182 -13.32 17.90 -7.24
N THR A 183 -14.29 18.68 -7.71
CA THR A 183 -15.50 18.99 -6.96
C THR A 183 -16.53 17.89 -7.10
N GLN A 184 -16.65 17.27 -8.29
CA GLN A 184 -17.70 16.30 -8.57
C GLN A 184 -17.23 15.20 -9.52
N LEU A 185 -17.68 13.97 -9.24
CA LEU A 185 -17.59 12.84 -10.16
C LEU A 185 -19.00 12.58 -10.70
N TYR A 186 -19.16 12.71 -12.01
CA TYR A 186 -20.36 12.28 -12.71
C TYR A 186 -20.16 10.88 -13.25
N THR A 187 -21.18 10.06 -13.08
CA THR A 187 -21.30 8.75 -13.73
C THR A 187 -22.49 8.80 -14.66
N ILE A 188 -22.25 8.45 -15.92
CA ILE A 188 -23.28 8.34 -16.94
C ILE A 188 -23.52 6.84 -17.17
N PRO A 189 -24.53 6.26 -16.51
CA PRO A 189 -24.98 4.92 -16.84
C PRO A 189 -25.71 4.88 -18.18
N GLY A 190 -25.61 3.75 -18.86
CA GLY A 190 -26.45 3.42 -20.01
C GLY A 190 -26.88 1.96 -19.96
N VAL A 191 -27.90 1.64 -20.75
CA VAL A 191 -28.47 0.29 -20.83
C VAL A 191 -27.85 -0.44 -22.01
N TYR A 192 -27.28 -1.61 -21.75
CA TYR A 192 -26.79 -2.51 -22.78
C TYR A 192 -27.20 -3.93 -22.45
N GLN A 193 -27.87 -4.62 -23.39
CA GLN A 193 -28.38 -5.98 -23.19
C GLN A 193 -29.21 -6.13 -21.89
N ASN A 194 -30.15 -5.22 -21.67
CA ASN A 194 -31.01 -5.15 -20.48
C ASN A 194 -30.25 -5.01 -19.13
N CYS A 195 -28.96 -4.69 -19.15
CA CYS A 195 -28.16 -4.41 -17.96
C CYS A 195 -27.71 -2.94 -17.95
N VAL A 196 -27.65 -2.34 -16.76
CA VAL A 196 -27.17 -0.96 -16.58
C VAL A 196 -25.69 -0.96 -16.25
N PHE A 197 -24.89 -0.24 -17.04
CA PHE A 197 -23.45 -0.12 -16.82
C PHE A 197 -23.00 1.35 -16.83
N PRO A 198 -21.98 1.72 -16.03
CA PRO A 198 -21.36 3.01 -16.15
C PRO A 198 -20.56 3.08 -17.46
N LEU A 199 -21.07 3.87 -18.40
CA LEU A 199 -20.47 4.06 -19.71
C LEU A 199 -19.39 5.14 -19.66
N VAL A 200 -19.65 6.24 -18.95
CA VAL A 200 -18.73 7.37 -18.85
C VAL A 200 -18.58 7.82 -17.41
N PHE A 201 -17.34 8.19 -17.05
CA PHE A 201 -17.02 8.89 -15.82
C PHE A 201 -16.45 10.26 -16.16
N ALA A 202 -16.98 11.33 -15.58
CA ALA A 202 -16.50 12.69 -15.79
C ALA A 202 -16.11 13.34 -14.46
N LEU A 203 -14.87 13.81 -14.36
CA LEU A 203 -14.37 14.59 -13.23
C LEU A 203 -14.41 16.07 -13.56
N LEU A 204 -15.05 16.86 -12.70
CA LEU A 204 -15.13 18.31 -12.79
C LEU A 204 -14.41 18.95 -11.61
N SER A 205 -13.71 20.06 -11.87
CA SER A 205 -12.90 20.78 -10.87
C SER A 205 -13.58 22.01 -10.26
N ASP A 206 -14.73 22.44 -10.79
CA ASP A 206 -15.52 23.53 -10.22
C ASP A 206 -17.00 23.14 -10.05
N LYS A 207 -17.70 23.86 -9.16
CA LYS A 207 -19.15 23.81 -8.94
C LYS A 207 -19.80 25.02 -9.60
N GLN A 208 -19.82 25.09 -10.93
CA GLN A 208 -20.70 26.05 -11.59
C GLN A 208 -21.99 25.33 -12.00
N GLN A 209 -23.01 25.53 -11.17
CA GLN A 209 -24.41 25.52 -11.56
C GLN A 209 -24.80 26.94 -11.98
#